data_AF-A0A7H2ZKH0-F1
#
_entry.id   AF-A0A7H2ZKH0-F1
#
_cell.length_a   1.000
_cell.length_b   1.000
_cell.length_c   1.000
_cell.angle_alpha   90.00
_cell.angle_beta   90.00
_cell.angle_gamma   90.00
#
_symmetry.space_group_name_H-M   'P 1'
#
loop_
_entity.id
_entity.type
_entity.pdbx_description
1 polymer ?
#
loop_
_entity_poly.entity_id
_entity_poly.type
_entity_poly.pdbx_seq_one_letter_code
_entity_poly.pdbx_strand_id
1 'polypeptide(L)'
;MDYQILDLQTIYAIKDRCKETLNIEENDYEEEKSFSKRFSYKLKDNIKLDTKIFNECIDMDLKKLPLSQENLDILMNNEDYLKFKDNKSVRELLNKAKRDSFISIYEGLEIKDALYTEHLKFKDNNYKKNIKSL
;
A
#
# COMPACT_ATOMS: atom_id res chain seq x y z
N MET A 1 -0.57 -12.18 -9.40
CA MET A 1 0.24 -10.97 -9.23
C MET A 1 0.94 -11.19 -7.91
N ASP A 2 2.22 -11.50 -7.95
CA ASP A 2 3.01 -11.48 -6.73
C ASP A 2 3.00 -10.03 -6.26
N TYR A 3 2.36 -9.79 -5.13
CA TYR A 3 2.19 -8.45 -4.57
C TYR A 3 3.56 -8.01 -4.02
N GLN A 4 4.52 -7.72 -4.88
CA GLN A 4 5.87 -7.37 -4.47
C GLN A 4 5.83 -6.01 -3.78
N ILE A 5 5.94 -6.02 -2.45
CA ILE A 5 5.91 -4.80 -1.65
C ILE A 5 7.18 -4.00 -1.95
N LEU A 6 6.98 -2.74 -2.37
CA LEU A 6 8.06 -1.78 -2.52
C LEU A 6 8.61 -1.47 -1.12
N ASP A 7 9.93 -1.55 -0.95
CA ASP A 7 10.64 -1.20 0.29
C ASP A 7 10.19 -1.98 1.56
N LEU A 8 9.98 -3.29 1.44
CA LEU A 8 9.56 -4.15 2.56
C LEU A 8 10.45 -4.01 3.82
N GLN A 9 11.77 -3.93 3.64
CA GLN A 9 12.71 -3.75 4.76
C GLN A 9 12.49 -2.42 5.48
N THR A 10 12.28 -1.33 4.73
CA THR A 10 11.99 0.00 5.28
C THR A 10 10.67 0.00 6.05
N ILE A 11 9.64 -0.67 5.51
CA ILE A 11 8.34 -0.79 6.16
C ILE A 11 8.47 -1.54 7.49
N TYR A 12 9.25 -2.63 7.54
CA TYR A 12 9.51 -3.34 8.80
C TYR A 12 10.32 -2.50 9.80
N ALA A 13 11.33 -1.75 9.35
CA ALA A 13 12.08 -0.86 10.22
C ALA A 13 11.20 0.26 10.82
N ILE A 14 10.26 0.82 10.04
CA ILE A 14 9.28 1.80 10.53
C ILE A 14 8.33 1.16 11.54
N LYS A 15 7.83 -0.05 11.26
CA LYS A 15 6.99 -0.81 12.17
C LYS A 15 7.66 -0.95 13.53
N ASP A 16 8.92 -1.36 13.56
CA ASP A 16 9.66 -1.58 14.81
C ASP A 16 9.94 -0.26 15.55
N ARG A 17 10.28 0.82 14.83
CA ARG A 17 10.39 2.14 15.45
C ARG A 17 9.08 2.64 16.06
N CYS A 18 7.95 2.41 15.39
CA CYS A 18 6.64 2.79 15.90
C CYS A 18 6.24 1.97 17.14
N LYS A 19 6.69 0.71 17.25
CA LYS A 19 6.53 -0.08 18.47
C LYS A 19 7.27 0.54 19.64
N GLU A 20 8.55 0.85 19.45
CA GLU A 20 9.39 1.47 20.48
C GLU A 20 8.81 2.81 20.93
N THR A 21 8.39 3.64 19.97
CA THR A 21 7.81 4.96 20.24
C THR A 21 6.51 4.88 21.06
N LEU A 22 5.70 3.86 20.80
CA LEU A 22 4.39 3.68 21.44
C LEU A 22 4.43 2.69 22.62
N ASN A 23 5.62 2.21 23.00
CA ASN A 23 5.83 1.20 24.04
C ASN A 23 4.95 -0.05 23.88
N ILE A 24 4.89 -0.58 22.65
CA ILE A 24 4.16 -1.81 22.32
C ILE A 24 5.09 -3.01 22.51
N GLU A 25 4.68 -3.99 23.30
CA GLU A 25 5.48 -5.20 23.52
C GLU A 25 5.29 -6.22 22.38
N GLU A 26 6.27 -7.11 22.17
CA GLU A 26 6.22 -8.09 21.09
C GLU A 26 5.02 -9.07 21.23
N ASN A 27 4.59 -9.32 22.46
CA ASN A 27 3.46 -10.20 22.78
C ASN A 27 2.09 -9.55 22.53
N ASP A 28 2.04 -8.30 22.08
CA ASP A 28 0.82 -7.51 21.90
C ASP A 28 0.20 -7.66 20.50
N TYR A 29 0.76 -8.52 19.62
CA TYR A 29 0.34 -8.69 18.23
C TYR A 29 -0.55 -9.91 17.99
N GLU A 30 -1.70 -9.70 17.35
CA GLU A 30 -2.63 -10.79 17.06
C GLU A 30 -2.47 -11.37 15.66
N GLU A 31 -2.13 -10.57 14.65
CA GLU A 31 -1.83 -11.05 13.29
C GLU A 31 -1.44 -9.90 12.36
N GLU A 32 -0.52 -10.14 11.42
CA GLU A 32 -0.36 -9.31 10.21
C GLU A 32 -1.54 -9.60 9.25
N LYS A 33 -2.73 -9.08 9.54
CA LYS A 33 -3.78 -9.03 8.53
C LYS A 33 -3.47 -7.90 7.56
N SER A 34 -2.78 -8.23 6.48
CA SER A 34 -2.79 -7.45 5.23
C SER A 34 -4.21 -7.44 4.66
N PHE A 35 -5.14 -6.76 5.32
CA PHE A 35 -6.49 -6.59 4.79
C PHE A 35 -6.45 -5.42 3.80
N SER A 36 -6.40 -5.81 2.53
CA SER A 36 -6.36 -4.92 1.36
C SER A 36 -5.11 -4.05 1.26
N LYS A 37 -4.02 -4.65 0.77
CA LYS A 37 -2.96 -4.02 -0.04
C LYS A 37 -2.11 -2.90 0.60
N ARG A 38 -2.58 -2.22 1.65
CA ARG A 38 -1.77 -1.48 2.62
C ARG A 38 -1.36 -2.38 3.77
N PHE A 39 -0.20 -2.10 4.35
CA PHE A 39 0.18 -2.64 5.65
C PHE A 39 -0.73 -2.03 6.70
N SER A 40 -1.75 -2.77 7.09
CA SER A 40 -2.50 -2.51 8.31
C SER A 40 -2.12 -3.54 9.36
N TYR A 41 -1.81 -3.08 10.55
CA TYR A 41 -1.51 -3.94 11.68
C TYR A 41 -2.69 -3.95 12.64
N LYS A 42 -2.98 -5.11 13.23
CA LYS A 42 -3.96 -5.26 14.32
C LYS A 42 -3.23 -5.61 15.61
N LEU A 43 -3.39 -4.79 16.65
CA LEU A 43 -2.95 -5.14 18.00
C LEU A 43 -3.98 -6.09 18.64
N LYS A 44 -3.55 -6.91 19.60
CA LYS A 44 -4.45 -7.78 20.37
C LYS A 44 -5.48 -6.96 21.11
N ASP A 45 -6.67 -7.54 21.28
CA ASP A 45 -7.81 -6.85 21.90
C ASP A 45 -7.56 -6.52 23.40
N ASN A 46 -6.59 -7.16 24.05
CA ASN A 46 -6.20 -6.89 25.45
C ASN A 46 -5.26 -5.69 25.63
N ILE A 47 -4.88 -5.02 24.54
CA ILE A 47 -3.96 -3.87 24.55
C ILE A 47 -4.75 -2.58 24.67
N LYS A 48 -4.35 -1.72 25.61
CA LYS A 48 -5.01 -0.42 25.84
C LYS A 48 -4.76 0.60 24.72
N LEU A 49 -3.78 0.35 23.87
CA LEU A 49 -3.43 1.24 22.77
C LEU A 49 -4.40 1.03 21.59
N ASP A 50 -4.97 2.13 21.12
CA ASP A 50 -5.77 2.12 19.90
C ASP A 50 -4.90 1.74 18.70
N THR A 51 -5.28 0.65 18.02
CA THR A 51 -4.65 0.17 16.77
C THR A 51 -4.56 1.28 15.72
N LYS A 52 -5.48 2.24 15.72
CA LYS A 52 -5.45 3.41 14.82
C LYS A 52 -4.20 4.25 15.03
N ILE A 53 -3.81 4.51 16.28
CA ILE A 53 -2.62 5.31 16.62
C ILE A 53 -1.35 4.63 16.10
N PHE A 54 -1.28 3.30 16.22
CA PHE A 54 -0.15 2.54 15.71
C PHE A 54 -0.01 2.63 14.19
N ASN A 55 -1.11 2.44 13.46
CA ASN A 55 -1.10 2.59 12.00
C ASN A 55 -0.83 4.03 11.56
N GLU A 56 -1.31 5.04 12.29
CA GLU A 56 -1.02 6.45 12.03
C GLU A 56 0.47 6.77 12.17
N CYS A 57 1.15 6.21 13.17
CA CYS A 57 2.61 6.35 13.31
C CYS A 57 3.35 5.85 12.06
N ILE A 58 2.97 4.68 11.56
CA ILE A 58 3.58 4.06 10.38
C ILE A 58 3.30 4.91 9.13
N ASP A 59 2.05 5.30 8.92
CA ASP A 59 1.63 6.16 7.80
C ASP A 59 2.39 7.49 7.80
N MET A 60 2.59 8.10 8.97
CA MET A 60 3.31 9.36 9.11
C MET A 60 4.77 9.23 8.68
N ASP A 61 5.44 8.13 9.03
CA ASP A 61 6.83 7.90 8.62
C ASP A 61 6.94 7.55 7.14
N LEU A 62 6.04 6.73 6.61
CA LEU A 62 6.01 6.39 5.18
C LEU A 62 5.77 7.60 4.28
N LYS A 63 5.02 8.61 4.74
CA LYS A 63 4.80 9.87 4.01
C LYS A 63 6.05 10.75 3.90
N LYS A 64 7.03 10.57 4.79
CA LYS A 64 8.25 11.39 4.82
C LYS A 64 9.38 10.80 3.98
N LEU A 65 9.33 9.50 3.70
CA LEU A 65 10.41 8.82 3.00
C LEU A 65 10.14 8.77 1.50
N PRO A 66 11.13 9.14 0.65
CA PRO A 66 11.01 8.98 -0.78
C PRO A 66 10.93 7.49 -1.14
N LEU A 67 10.11 7.18 -2.12
CA LEU A 67 10.23 5.93 -2.86
C LEU A 67 11.57 5.94 -3.61
N SER A 68 12.35 4.87 -3.49
CA SER A 68 13.63 4.75 -4.18
C SER A 68 13.44 4.77 -5.70
N GLN A 69 14.46 5.23 -6.44
CA GLN A 69 14.40 5.23 -7.92
C GLN A 69 14.18 3.82 -8.48
N GLU A 70 14.80 2.80 -7.89
CA GLU A 70 14.61 1.40 -8.27
C GLU A 70 13.14 0.97 -8.13
N ASN A 71 12.50 1.28 -7.00
CA ASN A 71 11.09 0.96 -6.79
C ASN A 71 10.15 1.77 -7.69
N LEU A 72 10.53 3.01 -8.00
CA LEU A 72 9.82 3.85 -8.97
C LEU A 72 9.87 3.21 -10.36
N ASP A 73 11.04 2.72 -10.78
CA ASP A 73 11.23 2.02 -12.06
C ASP A 73 10.45 0.70 -12.10
N ILE A 74 10.46 -0.08 -11.01
CA ILE A 74 9.63 -1.30 -10.88
C ILE A 74 8.15 -0.96 -11.05
N LEU A 75 7.67 0.09 -10.38
CA LEU A 75 6.27 0.53 -10.49
C LEU A 75 5.93 0.97 -11.91
N MET A 76 6.78 1.77 -12.55
CA MET A 76 6.52 2.33 -13.88
C MET A 76 6.60 1.31 -15.02
N ASN A 77 7.37 0.23 -14.83
CA ASN A 77 7.47 -0.86 -15.81
C ASN A 77 6.48 -2.00 -15.55
N ASN A 78 5.65 -1.90 -14.52
CA ASN A 78 4.64 -2.91 -14.21
C ASN A 78 3.52 -2.93 -15.27
N GLU A 79 3.05 -4.12 -15.67
CA GLU A 79 2.00 -4.29 -16.67
C GLU A 79 0.70 -3.57 -16.28
N ASP A 80 0.27 -3.67 -15.02
CA ASP A 80 -0.93 -3.01 -14.53
C ASP A 80 -0.77 -1.49 -14.56
N TYR A 81 0.43 -0.97 -14.26
CA TYR A 81 0.71 0.47 -14.40
C TYR A 81 0.54 0.91 -15.85
N LEU A 82 1.20 0.23 -16.79
CA LEU A 82 1.12 0.57 -18.22
C LEU A 82 -0.32 0.53 -18.74
N LYS A 83 -1.14 -0.39 -18.21
CA LYS A 83 -2.51 -0.63 -18.63
C LYS A 83 -3.54 0.29 -17.98
N PHE A 84 -3.36 0.66 -16.70
CA PHE A 84 -4.38 1.34 -15.90
C PHE A 84 -4.00 2.76 -15.43
N LYS A 85 -2.79 3.26 -15.72
CA LYS A 85 -2.34 4.61 -15.33
C LYS A 85 -3.28 5.75 -15.73
N ASP A 86 -4.04 5.60 -16.81
CA ASP A 86 -4.96 6.61 -17.32
C ASP A 86 -6.36 6.54 -16.70
N ASN A 87 -6.67 5.49 -15.91
CA ASN A 87 -7.92 5.42 -15.16
C ASN A 87 -7.98 6.53 -14.11
N LYS A 88 -9.17 7.12 -13.92
CA LYS A 88 -9.37 8.33 -13.10
C LYS A 88 -8.72 8.22 -11.71
N SER A 89 -8.96 7.13 -10.99
CA SER A 89 -8.44 6.87 -9.64
C SER A 89 -6.91 6.85 -9.58
N VAL A 90 -6.27 6.20 -10.55
CA VAL A 90 -4.81 6.09 -10.64
C VAL A 90 -4.19 7.42 -11.08
N ARG A 91 -4.77 8.04 -12.11
CA ARG A 91 -4.30 9.31 -12.67
C ARG A 91 -4.32 10.45 -11.64
N GLU A 92 -5.33 10.50 -10.77
CA GLU A 92 -5.41 11.49 -9.70
C GLU A 92 -4.26 11.35 -8.70
N LEU A 93 -3.92 10.12 -8.29
CA LEU A 93 -2.77 9.84 -7.42
C LEU A 93 -1.44 10.21 -8.10
N LEU A 94 -1.26 9.84 -9.37
CA LEU A 94 -0.05 10.18 -10.13
C LEU A 94 0.12 11.69 -10.31
N ASN A 95 -0.96 12.42 -10.57
CA ASN A 95 -0.93 13.87 -10.71
C ASN A 95 -0.65 14.59 -9.39
N LYS A 96 -1.09 14.01 -8.25
CA LYS A 96 -0.72 14.50 -6.93
C LYS A 96 0.79 14.39 -6.73
N ALA A 97 1.34 13.19 -6.95
CA ALA A 97 2.77 12.93 -6.79
C ALA A 97 3.67 13.77 -7.73
N LYS A 98 3.22 14.03 -8.97
CA LYS A 98 3.94 14.88 -9.94
C LYS A 98 4.07 16.34 -9.50
N ARG A 99 3.08 16.89 -8.77
CA ARG A 99 3.12 18.29 -8.32
C ARG A 99 4.20 18.52 -7.27
N ASP A 100 4.45 17.50 -6.46
CA ASP A 100 5.36 17.60 -5.32
C ASP A 100 6.80 17.20 -5.71
N SER A 101 7.03 16.79 -6.98
CA SER A 101 8.31 16.26 -7.50
C SER A 101 8.93 15.15 -6.63
N PHE A 102 8.08 14.51 -5.84
CA PHE A 102 8.43 13.57 -4.79
C PHE A 102 7.29 12.56 -4.71
N ILE A 103 7.64 11.27 -4.77
CA ILE A 103 6.69 10.20 -4.48
C ILE A 103 7.14 9.58 -3.17
N SER A 104 6.32 9.70 -2.13
CA SER A 104 6.59 9.01 -0.87
C SER A 104 6.38 7.50 -1.01
N ILE A 105 6.98 6.71 -0.12
CA ILE A 105 6.65 5.27 -0.01
C ILE A 105 5.14 5.08 0.19
N TYR A 106 4.52 5.94 1.01
CA TYR A 106 3.07 5.93 1.23
C TYR A 106 2.26 6.09 -0.07
N GLU A 107 2.63 7.05 -0.91
CA GLU A 107 1.96 7.30 -2.19
C GLU A 107 2.24 6.20 -3.22
N GLY A 108 3.45 5.63 -3.21
CA GLY A 108 3.78 4.45 -4.03
C GLY A 108 2.85 3.28 -3.72
N LEU A 109 2.58 3.03 -2.43
CA LEU A 109 1.62 2.02 -2.00
C LEU A 109 0.17 2.38 -2.44
N GLU A 110 -0.25 3.65 -2.34
CA GLU A 110 -1.59 4.07 -2.82
C GLU A 110 -1.77 3.81 -4.32
N ILE A 111 -0.76 4.15 -5.12
CA ILE A 111 -0.80 3.95 -6.56
C ILE A 111 -0.92 2.45 -6.85
N LYS A 112 -0.10 1.62 -6.20
CA LYS A 112 -0.14 0.16 -6.38
C LYS A 112 -1.49 -0.44 -5.99
N ASP A 113 -2.09 0.06 -4.91
CA ASP A 113 -3.40 -0.39 -4.45
C ASP A 113 -4.52 -0.03 -5.42
N ALA A 114 -4.45 1.18 -5.97
CA ALA A 114 -5.36 1.64 -7.02
C ALA A 114 -5.22 0.76 -8.28
N LEU A 115 -3.99 0.51 -8.74
CA LEU A 115 -3.70 -0.35 -9.90
C LEU A 115 -4.28 -1.75 -9.72
N TYR A 116 -4.03 -2.40 -8.57
CA TYR A 116 -4.61 -3.71 -8.29
C TYR A 116 -6.14 -3.66 -8.26
N THR A 117 -6.74 -2.57 -7.78
CA THR A 117 -8.21 -2.42 -7.76
C THR A 117 -8.76 -2.40 -9.18
N GLU A 118 -8.12 -1.66 -10.07
CA GLU A 118 -8.48 -1.62 -11.49
C GLU A 118 -8.28 -2.97 -12.17
N HIS A 119 -7.21 -3.70 -11.84
CA HIS A 119 -7.00 -5.07 -12.31
C HIS A 119 -8.12 -6.03 -11.91
N LEU A 120 -8.54 -6.01 -10.65
CA LEU A 120 -9.65 -6.85 -10.18
C LEU A 120 -10.94 -6.50 -10.92
N LYS A 121 -11.27 -5.21 -11.06
CA LYS A 121 -12.44 -4.77 -11.84
C LYS A 121 -12.38 -5.25 -13.28
N PHE A 122 -11.21 -5.18 -13.91
CA PHE A 122 -10.99 -5.67 -15.28
C PHE A 122 -11.23 -7.17 -15.38
N LYS A 123 -10.68 -7.97 -14.46
CA LYS A 123 -10.90 -9.43 -14.39
C LYS A 123 -12.37 -9.79 -14.21
N ASP A 124 -13.04 -9.15 -13.26
CA ASP A 124 -14.47 -9.38 -12.99
C ASP A 124 -15.34 -9.03 -14.19
N ASN A 125 -15.04 -7.92 -14.87
CA ASN A 125 -15.78 -7.51 -16.06
C ASN A 125 -15.57 -8.46 -17.24
N ASN A 126 -14.36 -8.99 -17.43
CA ASN A 126 -14.10 -9.99 -18.47
C ASN A 126 -14.77 -11.33 -18.14
N TYR A 127 -14.75 -11.76 -16.88
CA TYR A 127 -15.46 -12.94 -16.43
C TYR A 127 -16.97 -12.82 -16.69
N LYS A 128 -17.58 -11.70 -16.33
CA LYS A 128 -19.01 -11.42 -16.58
C LYS A 128 -19.36 -11.33 -18.06
N LYS A 129 -18.47 -10.81 -18.91
CA LYS A 129 -18.67 -10.78 -20.37
C LYS A 129 -18.66 -12.18 -20.98
N ASN A 130 -17.73 -13.03 -20.55
CA ASN A 130 -17.61 -14.40 -21.04
C ASN A 130 -18.80 -15.30 -20.65
N ILE A 131 -19.47 -15.02 -19.52
CA ILE A 131 -20.70 -15.72 -19.14
C ILE A 131 -21.90 -15.27 -19.97
N LYS A 132 -21.98 -14.00 -20.37
CA LYS A 132 -23.09 -13.49 -21.21
C LYS A 132 -23.00 -13.90 -22.68
N SER A 133 -21.87 -14.41 -23.13
CA SER A 133 -21.63 -14.89 -24.50
C SER A 133 -21.84 -16.40 -24.68
N LEU A 134 -22.27 -17.11 -23.63
CA LEU A 134 -22.66 -18.53 -23.62
C LEU A 134 -24.18 -18.64 -23.54
#